data_AF-A0A8C0GYT7-F1
#
_entry.id   AF-A0A8C0GYT7-F1
#
_cell.length_a   1.000
_cell.length_b   1.000
_cell.length_c   1.000
_cell.angle_alpha   90.00
_cell.angle_beta   90.00
_cell.angle_gamma   90.00
#
_symmetry.space_group_name_H-M   'P 1'
#
loop_
_entity.id
_entity.type
_entity.pdbx_description
1 polymer ?
#
loop_
_entity_poly.entity_id
_entity_poly.type
_entity_poly.pdbx_seq_one_letter_code
_entity_poly.pdbx_strand_id
1 'polypeptide(L)'
;MFTCPQFEWLPVLQIVRLTFQNHQGSQMNQSAFVDKSKNTVTYHVTSPSNHTTVVLFDSKNGYVCYKPADQNACYLRKMDDWDLENVQISFNLSEHRNNQTKYYKEFLGILPGRQANARSLGEAIQTLCEQTSIYWVRKGDGPRKKRLIYLCIDICFPSNVCLSVCFYYLPD
;
A
#
# COMPACT_ATOMS: atom_id res chain seq x y z
N MET A 1 4.51 -49.60 -2.56
CA MET A 1 3.57 -48.46 -2.69
C MET A 1 3.98 -47.47 -1.61
N PHE A 2 4.83 -46.50 -1.94
CA PHE A 2 5.27 -45.48 -0.98
C PHE A 2 4.55 -44.19 -1.35
N THR A 3 3.65 -43.76 -0.48
CA THR A 3 2.99 -42.45 -0.57
C THR A 3 4.00 -41.38 -0.19
N CYS A 4 4.25 -40.43 -1.09
CA CYS A 4 5.05 -39.24 -0.83
C CYS A 4 4.31 -38.36 0.20
N PRO A 5 4.98 -37.80 1.24
CA PRO A 5 4.31 -36.86 2.13
C PRO A 5 4.03 -35.57 1.37
N GLN A 6 2.78 -35.15 1.43
CA GLN A 6 2.29 -33.90 0.87
C GLN A 6 2.94 -32.75 1.65
N PHE A 7 3.97 -32.14 1.07
CA PHE A 7 4.52 -30.89 1.58
C PHE A 7 3.44 -29.81 1.41
N GLU A 8 2.71 -29.53 2.49
CA GLU A 8 1.96 -28.27 2.61
C GLU A 8 2.98 -27.14 2.64
N TRP A 9 3.07 -26.41 1.53
CA TRP A 9 3.83 -25.16 1.45
C TRP A 9 3.19 -24.15 2.40
N LEU A 10 3.65 -24.11 3.64
CA LEU A 10 3.29 -23.01 4.54
C LEU A 10 3.77 -21.71 3.87
N PRO A 11 2.88 -20.70 3.69
CA PRO A 11 3.28 -19.44 3.12
C PRO A 11 4.36 -18.84 4.03
N VAL A 12 5.51 -18.48 3.44
CA VAL A 12 6.57 -17.78 4.16
C VAL A 12 6.10 -16.34 4.37
N LEU A 13 5.29 -16.15 5.41
CA LEU A 13 4.82 -14.86 5.88
C LEU A 13 5.88 -14.27 6.80
N GLN A 14 6.45 -13.14 6.37
CA GLN A 14 7.39 -12.38 7.18
C GLN A 14 6.76 -11.07 7.64
N ILE A 15 6.88 -10.77 8.93
CA ILE A 15 6.30 -9.59 9.55
C ILE A 15 7.44 -8.67 9.99
N VAL A 16 7.42 -7.42 9.51
CA VAL A 16 8.38 -6.39 9.91
C VAL A 16 7.63 -5.27 10.60
N ARG A 17 8.06 -4.91 11.81
CA ARG A 17 7.51 -3.78 12.56
C ARG A 17 8.43 -2.58 12.39
N LEU A 18 7.83 -1.44 12.05
CA LEU A 18 8.51 -0.19 11.78
C LEU A 18 7.86 0.90 12.61
N THR A 19 8.68 1.74 13.23
CA THR A 19 8.24 2.99 13.84
C THR A 19 8.92 4.13 13.09
N PHE A 20 8.14 5.14 12.71
CA PHE A 20 8.66 6.27 11.96
C PHE A 20 7.99 7.57 12.39
N GLN A 21 8.62 8.71 12.11
CA GLN A 21 7.99 10.01 12.26
C GLN A 21 7.36 10.42 10.92
N ASN A 22 6.08 10.73 10.96
CA ASN A 22 5.39 11.26 9.80
C ASN A 22 5.87 12.69 9.46
N HIS A 23 5.40 13.25 8.35
CA HIS A 23 5.81 14.59 7.93
C HIS A 23 5.40 15.69 8.95
N GLN A 24 4.49 15.41 9.87
CA GLN A 24 4.06 16.31 10.94
C GLN A 24 4.84 16.10 12.25
N GLY A 25 5.83 15.20 12.27
CA GLY A 25 6.64 14.87 13.45
C GLY A 25 5.96 13.93 14.45
N SER A 26 4.75 13.44 14.15
CA SER A 26 4.06 12.44 14.97
C SER A 26 4.63 11.05 14.73
N GLN A 27 4.86 10.31 15.82
CA GLN A 27 5.30 8.92 15.74
C GLN A 27 4.16 8.02 15.27
N MET A 28 4.43 7.21 14.26
CA MET A 28 3.50 6.27 13.64
C MET A 28 3.99 4.84 13.84
N ASN A 29 3.05 3.93 14.04
CA ASN A 29 3.30 2.50 14.10
C ASN A 29 2.91 1.85 12.79
N GLN A 30 3.83 1.07 12.22
CA GLN A 30 3.60 0.37 10.97
C GLN A 30 4.03 -1.08 11.06
N SER A 31 3.28 -1.96 10.41
CA SER A 31 3.70 -3.33 10.16
C SER A 31 3.62 -3.65 8.67
N ALA A 32 4.62 -4.35 8.17
CA ALA A 32 4.67 -4.85 6.80
C ALA A 32 4.57 -6.38 6.84
N PHE A 33 3.58 -6.92 6.14
CA PHE A 33 3.36 -8.35 5.96
C PHE A 33 3.81 -8.73 4.55
N VAL A 34 4.89 -9.48 4.46
CA VAL A 34 5.47 -9.94 3.20
C VAL A 34 5.05 -11.38 2.98
N ASP A 35 4.24 -11.63 1.95
CA ASP A 35 3.87 -12.98 1.51
C ASP A 35 4.52 -13.26 0.16
N LYS A 36 5.64 -13.96 0.19
CA LYS A 36 6.41 -14.33 -1.01
C LYS A 36 5.68 -15.33 -1.90
N SER A 37 4.78 -16.14 -1.33
CA SER A 37 4.03 -17.13 -2.11
C SER A 37 2.94 -16.47 -2.97
N LYS A 38 2.36 -15.37 -2.46
CA LYS A 38 1.35 -14.58 -3.16
C LYS A 38 1.92 -13.40 -3.95
N ASN A 39 3.23 -13.12 -3.83
CA ASN A 39 3.88 -11.89 -4.34
C ASN A 39 3.17 -10.63 -3.87
N THR A 40 2.82 -10.58 -2.58
CA THR A 40 2.14 -9.43 -1.98
C THR A 40 2.91 -8.86 -0.80
N VAL A 41 2.89 -7.54 -0.66
CA VAL A 41 3.34 -6.84 0.55
C VAL A 41 2.21 -5.96 1.06
N THR A 42 1.81 -6.15 2.31
CA THR A 42 0.72 -5.39 2.94
C THR A 42 1.26 -4.56 4.08
N TYR A 43 1.12 -3.24 3.99
CA TYR A 43 1.47 -2.29 5.02
C TYR A 43 0.22 -1.92 5.83
N HIS A 44 0.27 -2.10 7.13
CA HIS A 44 -0.72 -1.57 8.08
C HIS A 44 -0.10 -0.40 8.81
N VAL A 45 -0.63 0.80 8.59
CA VAL A 45 -0.19 2.04 9.24
C VAL A 45 -1.26 2.45 10.23
N THR A 46 -0.92 2.45 11.51
CA THR A 46 -1.84 2.84 12.59
C THR A 46 -1.48 4.23 13.09
N SER A 47 -2.45 5.14 13.01
CA SER A 47 -2.34 6.50 13.54
C SER A 47 -2.36 6.53 15.07
N PRO A 48 -1.96 7.64 15.72
CA PRO A 48 -2.10 7.83 17.16
C PRO A 48 -3.55 7.76 17.65
N SER A 49 -4.51 8.05 16.77
CA SER A 49 -5.95 7.92 17.04
C SER A 49 -6.48 6.48 16.89
N ASN A 50 -5.59 5.48 16.76
CA ASN A 50 -5.92 4.06 16.55
C ASN A 50 -6.71 3.76 15.28
N HIS A 51 -6.56 4.59 14.25
CA HIS A 51 -7.13 4.34 12.94
C HIS A 51 -6.07 3.67 12.06
N THR A 52 -6.38 2.48 11.53
CA THR A 52 -5.42 1.70 10.72
C THR A 52 -5.75 1.77 9.25
N THR A 53 -4.84 2.37 8.48
CA THR A 53 -4.88 2.36 7.02
C THR A 53 -4.08 1.18 6.49
N VAL A 54 -4.58 0.54 5.44
CA VAL A 54 -3.92 -0.61 4.80
C VAL A 54 -3.49 -0.23 3.38
N VAL A 55 -2.25 -0.53 3.03
CA VAL A 55 -1.71 -0.37 1.68
C VAL A 55 -1.17 -1.71 1.20
N LEU A 56 -1.80 -2.26 0.16
CA LEU A 56 -1.46 -3.55 -0.43
C LEU A 56 -0.75 -3.34 -1.77
N PHE A 57 0.43 -3.91 -1.89
CA PHE A 57 1.14 -4.09 -3.14
C PHE A 57 0.92 -5.52 -3.61
N ASP A 58 0.18 -5.71 -4.70
CA ASP A 58 -0.03 -6.97 -5.39
C ASP A 58 0.81 -7.02 -6.67
N SER A 59 2.06 -7.47 -6.55
CA SER A 59 2.99 -7.53 -7.68
C SER A 59 2.64 -8.64 -8.67
N LYS A 60 1.85 -9.63 -8.24
CA LYS A 60 1.34 -10.68 -9.13
C LYS A 60 0.37 -10.10 -10.16
N ASN A 61 -0.51 -9.20 -9.73
CA ASN A 61 -1.51 -8.58 -10.60
C ASN A 61 -1.12 -7.15 -11.05
N GLY A 62 -0.04 -6.58 -10.52
CA GLY A 62 0.51 -5.28 -10.91
C GLY A 62 -0.26 -4.09 -10.34
N TYR A 63 -0.79 -4.21 -9.11
CA TYR A 63 -1.67 -3.20 -8.50
C TYR A 63 -1.19 -2.72 -7.13
N VAL A 64 -1.42 -1.43 -6.87
CA VAL A 64 -1.36 -0.86 -5.51
C VAL A 64 -2.78 -0.49 -5.08
N CYS A 65 -3.22 -1.02 -3.94
CA CYS A 65 -4.53 -0.78 -3.36
C CYS A 65 -4.38 -0.10 -2.01
N TYR A 66 -5.13 0.98 -1.80
CA TYR A 66 -5.16 1.77 -0.57
C TYR A 66 -6.55 1.64 0.06
N LYS A 67 -6.61 1.19 1.31
CA LYS A 67 -7.82 1.14 2.13
C LYS A 67 -7.64 2.03 3.37
N PRO A 68 -8.05 3.31 3.30
CA PRO A 68 -8.03 4.19 4.46
C PRO A 68 -8.98 3.70 5.56
N ALA A 69 -8.63 3.96 6.82
CA ALA A 69 -9.44 3.58 7.97
C ALA A 69 -10.84 4.22 7.95
N ASP A 70 -10.89 5.52 7.64
CA ASP A 70 -12.06 6.38 7.80
C ASP A 70 -12.89 6.56 6.52
N GLN A 71 -12.69 5.68 5.52
CA GLN A 71 -13.35 5.78 4.23
C GLN A 71 -14.00 4.44 3.87
N ASN A 72 -15.26 4.48 3.45
CA ASN A 72 -15.95 3.30 2.92
C ASN A 72 -15.62 3.04 1.44
N ALA A 73 -14.33 3.15 1.10
CA ALA A 73 -13.84 3.01 -0.26
C ALA A 73 -12.37 2.56 -0.26
N CYS A 74 -12.02 1.76 -1.26
CA CYS A 74 -10.65 1.48 -1.63
C CYS A 74 -10.25 2.29 -2.86
N TYR A 75 -8.98 2.64 -2.95
CA TYR A 75 -8.41 3.35 -4.07
C TYR A 75 -7.36 2.48 -4.75
N LEU A 76 -7.43 2.36 -6.07
CA LEU A 76 -6.64 1.41 -6.83
C LEU A 76 -5.89 2.09 -7.98
N ARG A 77 -4.62 1.74 -8.14
CA ARG A 77 -3.84 2.11 -9.32
C ARG A 77 -2.97 0.96 -9.77
N LYS A 78 -2.50 1.05 -11.02
CA LYS A 78 -1.41 0.19 -11.50
C LYS A 78 -0.09 0.57 -10.83
N MET A 79 0.74 -0.43 -10.59
CA MET A 79 2.14 -0.21 -10.20
C MET A 79 2.90 0.45 -11.35
N ASP A 80 3.89 1.26 -10.99
CA ASP A 80 4.97 1.66 -11.89
C ASP A 80 6.30 1.00 -11.50
N ASP A 81 7.36 1.32 -12.24
CA ASP A 81 8.69 0.74 -12.03
C ASP A 81 9.23 1.04 -10.62
N TRP A 82 8.90 2.22 -10.06
CA TRP A 82 9.33 2.61 -8.72
C TRP A 82 8.62 1.79 -7.63
N ASP A 83 7.33 1.49 -7.82
CA ASP A 83 6.62 0.58 -6.90
C ASP A 83 7.23 -0.82 -6.93
N LEU A 84 7.49 -1.34 -8.13
CA LEU A 84 8.05 -2.67 -8.31
C LEU A 84 9.42 -2.79 -7.63
N GLU A 85 10.28 -1.78 -7.79
CA GLU A 85 11.60 -1.73 -7.15
C GLU A 85 11.49 -1.70 -5.61
N ASN A 86 10.64 -0.84 -5.04
CA ASN A 86 10.48 -0.75 -3.58
C ASN A 86 9.85 -2.02 -2.96
N VAL A 87 8.94 -2.66 -3.69
CA VAL A 87 8.36 -3.94 -3.27
C VAL A 87 9.39 -5.07 -3.34
N GLN A 88 10.24 -5.10 -4.37
CA GLN A 88 11.36 -6.04 -4.45
C GLN A 88 12.34 -5.90 -3.28
N ILE A 89 12.67 -4.67 -2.88
CA ILE A 89 13.49 -4.43 -1.68
C ILE A 89 12.80 -4.97 -0.42
N SER A 90 11.47 -4.82 -0.34
CA SER A 90 10.67 -5.37 0.77
C SER A 90 10.69 -6.90 0.82
N PHE A 91 10.76 -7.59 -0.33
CA PHE A 91 10.93 -9.06 -0.39
C PHE A 91 12.31 -9.53 0.04
N ASN A 92 13.34 -8.74 -0.28
CA ASN A 92 14.73 -9.10 0.00
C ASN A 92 15.20 -8.66 1.39
N LEU A 93 14.46 -7.79 2.08
CA LEU A 93 14.78 -7.22 3.41
C LEU A 93 16.26 -6.96 3.58
N SER A 94 16.90 -6.42 2.54
CA SER A 94 18.31 -6.14 2.57
C SER A 94 18.57 -5.18 3.72
N GLU A 95 19.55 -5.48 4.56
CA GLU A 95 20.07 -4.64 5.66
C GLU A 95 20.65 -3.29 5.18
N HIS A 96 20.28 -2.82 3.99
CA HIS A 96 20.62 -1.52 3.46
C HIS A 96 19.76 -0.46 4.14
N ARG A 97 19.95 -0.32 5.45
CA ARG A 97 19.57 0.86 6.21
C ARG A 97 20.52 1.98 5.78
N ASN A 98 20.10 2.76 4.79
CA ASN A 98 20.74 4.04 4.56
C ASN A 98 20.57 4.90 5.82
N ASN A 99 21.61 5.56 6.30
CA ASN A 99 21.54 6.36 7.53
C ASN A 99 20.62 7.59 7.40
N GLN A 100 20.18 7.93 6.19
CA GLN A 100 19.26 9.03 5.92
C GLN A 100 17.91 8.54 5.43
N THR A 101 16.85 8.90 6.15
CA THR A 101 15.47 8.69 5.71
C THR A 101 15.13 9.68 4.60
N LYS A 102 14.70 9.18 3.44
CA LYS A 102 14.24 10.02 2.33
C LYS A 102 12.72 10.10 2.35
N TYR A 103 12.18 11.30 2.20
CA TYR A 103 10.73 11.53 2.15
C TYR A 103 10.31 11.96 0.75
N TYR A 104 9.33 11.25 0.19
CA TYR A 104 8.70 11.57 -1.09
C TYR A 104 7.22 11.85 -0.89
N LYS A 105 6.62 12.54 -1.85
CA LYS A 105 5.20 12.85 -1.86
C LYS A 105 4.63 12.59 -3.23
N GLU A 106 3.48 11.94 -3.26
CA GLU A 106 2.72 11.66 -4.47
C GLU A 106 1.30 12.18 -4.33
N PHE A 107 0.74 12.63 -5.45
CA PHE A 107 -0.66 13.03 -5.51
C PHE A 107 -1.45 12.08 -6.41
N LEU A 108 -2.54 11.55 -5.86
CA LEU A 108 -3.46 10.65 -6.56
C LEU A 108 -4.82 11.33 -6.74
N GLY A 109 -5.21 11.52 -7.99
CA GLY A 109 -6.55 12.01 -8.34
C GLY A 109 -7.53 10.85 -8.42
N ILE A 110 -8.62 10.90 -7.65
CA ILE A 110 -9.72 9.93 -7.79
C ILE A 110 -10.45 10.19 -9.10
N LEU A 111 -10.67 9.12 -9.87
CA LEU A 111 -11.42 9.17 -11.12
C LEU A 111 -12.92 8.94 -10.84
N PRO A 112 -13.77 9.97 -10.99
CA PRO A 112 -15.21 9.82 -10.78
C PRO A 112 -15.81 8.82 -11.78
N GLY A 113 -16.81 8.06 -11.33
CA GLY A 113 -17.54 7.08 -12.15
C GLY A 113 -16.75 5.84 -12.61
N ARG A 114 -15.45 5.74 -12.33
CA ARG A 114 -14.61 4.59 -12.68
C ARG A 114 -14.43 3.65 -11.50
N GLN A 115 -15.49 2.95 -11.14
CA GLN A 115 -15.42 1.87 -10.18
C GLN A 115 -14.75 0.64 -10.81
N ALA A 116 -13.84 0.00 -10.08
CA ALA A 116 -13.18 -1.22 -10.51
C ALA A 116 -14.02 -2.45 -10.14
N ASN A 117 -14.01 -3.47 -11.01
CA ASN A 117 -14.65 -4.74 -10.73
C ASN A 117 -13.75 -5.59 -9.81
N ALA A 118 -14.12 -5.71 -8.52
CA ALA A 118 -13.35 -6.46 -7.53
C ALA A 118 -12.96 -7.88 -7.97
N ARG A 119 -13.86 -8.59 -8.69
CA ARG A 119 -13.64 -9.99 -9.10
C ARG A 119 -12.50 -10.16 -10.12
N SER A 120 -12.12 -9.11 -10.84
CA SER A 120 -11.05 -9.17 -11.84
C SER A 120 -9.69 -8.67 -11.33
N LEU A 121 -9.58 -8.32 -10.04
CA LEU A 121 -8.39 -7.65 -9.48
C LEU A 121 -7.46 -8.57 -8.69
N GLY A 122 -7.85 -9.83 -8.49
CA GLY A 122 -7.10 -10.80 -7.70
C GLY A 122 -7.61 -10.96 -6.26
N GLU A 123 -7.33 -12.12 -5.68
CA GLU A 123 -7.82 -12.54 -4.36
C GLU A 123 -7.41 -11.56 -3.24
N ALA A 124 -6.18 -11.06 -3.25
CA ALA A 124 -5.67 -10.19 -2.20
C ALA A 124 -6.44 -8.86 -2.11
N ILE A 125 -6.70 -8.23 -3.27
CA ILE A 125 -7.50 -6.99 -3.34
C ILE A 125 -8.96 -7.27 -3.04
N GLN A 126 -9.52 -8.38 -3.54
CA GLN A 126 -10.90 -8.77 -3.26
C GLN A 126 -11.15 -8.94 -1.76
N THR A 127 -10.23 -9.61 -1.06
CA THR A 127 -10.31 -9.80 0.40
C THR A 127 -10.10 -8.48 1.15
N LEU A 128 -9.12 -7.66 0.75
CA LEU A 128 -8.87 -6.38 1.41
C LEU A 128 -10.08 -5.44 1.33
N CYS A 129 -10.70 -5.37 0.15
CA CYS A 129 -11.80 -4.45 -0.15
C CYS A 129 -13.16 -5.15 -0.14
N GLU A 130 -13.28 -6.21 0.65
CA GLU A 130 -14.56 -6.89 0.82
C GLU A 130 -15.63 -5.88 1.28
N GLN A 131 -16.78 -5.88 0.59
CA GLN A 131 -17.92 -4.98 0.83
C GLN A 131 -17.65 -3.47 0.62
N THR A 132 -16.47 -3.05 0.16
CA THR A 132 -16.18 -1.64 -0.14
C THR A 132 -16.14 -1.37 -1.64
N SER A 133 -16.50 -0.15 -2.03
CA SER A 133 -16.37 0.27 -3.43
C SER A 133 -14.90 0.54 -3.75
N ILE A 134 -14.43 0.09 -4.92
CA ILE A 134 -13.04 0.28 -5.36
C ILE A 134 -13.03 1.31 -6.48
N TYR A 135 -12.31 2.43 -6.30
CA TYR A 135 -12.20 3.48 -7.31
C TYR A 135 -10.81 3.53 -7.91
N TRP A 136 -10.74 3.71 -9.23
CA TRP A 136 -9.47 3.96 -9.90
C TRP A 136 -8.92 5.34 -9.53
N VAL A 137 -7.61 5.41 -9.31
CA VAL A 137 -6.89 6.66 -9.10
C VAL A 137 -5.71 6.77 -10.06
N ARG A 138 -5.30 8.01 -10.38
CA ARG A 138 -4.14 8.28 -11.24
C ARG A 138 -3.16 9.22 -10.55
N LYS A 139 -1.87 9.03 -10.82
CA LYS A 139 -0.83 10.01 -10.44
C LYS A 139 -1.07 11.33 -11.17
N GLY A 140 -0.74 12.44 -10.51
CA GLY A 140 -0.69 13.77 -11.12
C GLY A 140 0.13 14.72 -10.27
N ASP A 141 0.29 15.96 -10.73
CA ASP A 141 1.11 16.98 -10.06
C ASP A 141 0.47 17.51 -8.75
N GLY A 142 -0.75 17.07 -8.46
CA GLY A 142 -1.55 17.51 -7.32
C GLY A 142 -2.48 18.67 -7.65
N PRO A 143 -3.38 19.01 -6.72
CA PRO A 143 -4.33 20.08 -6.97
C PRO A 143 -3.64 21.44 -6.94
N ARG A 144 -4.01 22.33 -7.87
CA ARG A 144 -3.55 23.74 -7.87
C ARG A 144 -3.78 24.45 -6.53
N LYS A 145 -4.78 23.99 -5.76
CA LYS A 145 -5.09 24.48 -4.41
C LYS A 145 -5.02 23.31 -3.42
N LYS A 146 -4.20 23.43 -2.37
CA LYS A 146 -4.06 22.42 -1.30
C LYS A 146 -5.38 22.02 -0.63
N ARG A 147 -6.40 22.91 -0.65
CA ARG A 147 -7.74 22.68 -0.07
C ARG A 147 -8.52 21.51 -0.69
N LEU A 148 -8.09 21.02 -1.85
CA LEU A 148 -8.71 19.87 -2.52
C LEU A 148 -8.13 18.52 -2.06
N ILE A 149 -7.05 18.55 -1.27
CA ILE A 149 -6.47 17.34 -0.68
C ILE A 149 -7.33 16.96 0.52
N TYR A 150 -7.89 15.76 0.51
CA TYR A 150 -8.80 15.30 1.58
C TYR A 150 -8.18 14.21 2.47
N LEU A 151 -7.16 13.50 2.00
CA LEU A 151 -6.48 12.46 2.75
C LEU A 151 -5.01 12.36 2.32
N CYS A 152 -4.10 12.14 3.26
CA CYS A 152 -2.75 11.67 2.97
C CYS A 152 -2.43 10.42 3.79
N ILE A 153 -1.77 9.45 3.17
CA ILE A 153 -1.32 8.21 3.80
C ILE A 153 0.20 8.22 3.77
N ASP A 154 0.82 8.17 4.95
CA ASP A 154 2.28 8.07 5.08
C ASP A 154 2.65 6.60 5.27
N ILE A 155 3.49 6.07 4.37
CA ILE A 155 4.06 4.71 4.46
C ILE A 155 5.58 4.80 4.44
N CYS A 156 6.28 3.95 5.18
CA CYS A 156 7.74 3.87 5.14
C CYS A 156 8.23 2.46 4.80
N PHE A 157 9.00 2.34 3.74
CA PHE A 157 9.60 1.09 3.31
C PHE A 157 10.81 0.74 4.20
N PRO A 158 11.15 -0.56 4.36
CA PRO A 158 12.35 -0.99 5.08
C PRO A 158 13.67 -0.38 4.58
N SER A 159 13.69 0.19 3.37
CA SER A 159 14.81 0.92 2.75
C SER A 159 15.04 2.33 3.31
N ASN A 160 14.37 2.72 4.40
CA ASN A 160 14.35 4.09 4.94
C ASN A 160 13.84 5.13 3.92
N VAL A 161 12.95 4.70 3.03
CA VAL A 161 12.20 5.59 2.14
C VAL A 161 10.79 5.71 2.66
N CYS A 162 10.34 6.94 2.90
CA CYS A 162 8.97 7.24 3.31
C CYS A 162 8.23 7.95 2.18
N LEU A 163 6.99 7.53 1.91
CA LEU A 163 6.13 8.08 0.88
C LEU A 163 4.84 8.59 1.52
N SER A 164 4.52 9.85 1.24
CA SER A 164 3.25 10.48 1.59
C SER A 164 2.35 10.51 0.36
N VAL A 165 1.33 9.66 0.32
CA VAL A 165 0.38 9.56 -0.78
C VAL A 165 -0.86 10.38 -0.46
N CYS A 166 -1.03 11.50 -1.15
CA CYS A 166 -2.12 12.44 -0.92
C CYS A 166 -3.19 12.35 -2.02
N PHE A 167 -4.44 12.21 -1.61
CA PHE A 167 -5.57 12.04 -2.51
C PHE A 167 -6.37 13.34 -2.68
N TYR A 168 -6.86 13.56 -3.89
CA TYR A 168 -7.76 14.67 -4.24
C TYR A 168 -8.80 14.22 -5.27
N TYR A 169 -9.95 14.89 -5.31
CA TYR A 169 -10.96 14.65 -6.34
C TYR A 169 -10.58 15.37 -7.63
N LEU A 170 -10.72 14.68 -8.76
CA LEU A 170 -10.67 15.31 -10.07
C LEU A 170 -12.05 15.89 -10.39
N PRO A 171 -12.13 17.09 -11.00
CA PRO A 171 -13.38 17.57 -11.56
C PRO A 171 -13.82 16.63 -12.70
N ASP A 172 -15.14 16.49 -12.84
CA ASP A 172 -15.76 15.81 -13.99
C ASP A 172 -15.44 16.51 -15.32
#